data_AF-A0A9W8JA11-F1
#
_entry.id   AF-A0A9W8JA11-F1
#
_cell.length_a   1.000
_cell.length_b   1.000
_cell.length_c   1.000
_cell.angle_alpha   90.00
_cell.angle_beta   90.00
_cell.angle_gamma   90.00
#
_symmetry.space_group_name_H-M   'P 1'
#
loop_
_entity.id
_entity.type
_entity.pdbx_description
1 polymer ?
#
loop_
_entity_poly.entity_id
_entity_poly.type
_entity_poly.pdbx_seq_one_letter_code
_entity_poly.pdbx_strand_id
1 'polypeptide(L)'
;MIHQPSGGASGQATDIAIHAKEILRIRHLLTNIYQRHCAKEGETEAQGLERFEKALERDYYMTAQEALEFGIIDGILEKRPPFEGDSFSGP
;
A
#
# COMPACT_ATOMS: atom_id res chain seq x y z
N MET A 1 4.50 -1.75 -6.41
CA MET A 1 4.24 -0.35 -6.83
C MET A 1 3.02 0.11 -6.06
N ILE A 2 3.08 1.32 -5.49
CA ILE A 2 1.93 1.97 -4.87
C ILE A 2 1.69 3.31 -5.58
N HIS A 3 0.43 3.71 -5.70
CA HIS A 3 0.05 4.98 -6.31
C HIS A 3 -1.34 5.43 -5.88
N GLN A 4 -1.65 6.68 -6.15
CA GLN A 4 -2.96 7.27 -5.92
C GLN A 4 -4.04 6.60 -6.81
N PRO A 5 -5.29 6.60 -6.36
CA PRO A 5 -6.40 6.19 -7.22
C PRO A 5 -6.46 7.08 -8.47
N SER A 6 -6.73 6.47 -9.61
CA SER A 6 -6.94 7.16 -10.88
C SER A 6 -8.43 7.25 -11.20
N GLY A 7 -8.85 8.32 -11.87
CA GLY A 7 -10.22 8.50 -12.30
C GLY A 7 -10.36 9.66 -13.28
N GLY A 8 -11.53 9.77 -13.89
CA GLY A 8 -11.90 10.85 -14.79
C GLY A 8 -13.38 11.16 -14.67
N ALA A 9 -13.75 12.41 -14.87
CA ALA A 9 -15.14 12.86 -14.81
C ALA A 9 -15.43 13.83 -15.96
N SER A 10 -16.63 13.73 -16.53
CA SER A 10 -17.13 14.61 -17.57
C SER A 10 -18.63 14.78 -17.38
N GLY A 11 -19.17 15.97 -17.64
CA GLY A 11 -20.61 16.22 -17.51
C GLY A 11 -20.88 17.62 -17.01
N GLN A 12 -22.00 17.80 -16.31
CA GLN A 12 -22.32 19.07 -15.69
C GLN A 12 -21.26 19.40 -14.61
N ALA A 13 -21.07 20.71 -14.35
CA ALA A 13 -20.13 21.16 -13.33
C ALA A 13 -20.38 20.50 -11.96
N THR A 14 -21.65 20.27 -11.61
CA THR A 14 -22.06 19.56 -10.38
C THR A 14 -21.56 18.13 -10.35
N ASP A 15 -21.68 17.38 -11.45
CA ASP A 15 -21.24 15.98 -11.52
C ASP A 15 -19.72 15.88 -11.41
N ILE A 16 -19.01 16.76 -12.12
CA ILE A 16 -17.54 16.86 -12.03
C ILE A 16 -17.11 17.14 -10.59
N ALA A 17 -17.78 18.05 -9.89
CA ALA A 17 -17.48 18.37 -8.50
C ALA A 17 -17.76 17.19 -7.54
N ILE A 18 -18.86 16.46 -7.75
CA ILE A 18 -19.19 15.26 -6.95
C ILE A 18 -18.09 14.19 -7.14
N HIS A 19 -17.70 13.91 -8.37
CA HIS A 19 -16.65 12.93 -8.66
C HIS A 19 -15.28 13.36 -8.13
N ALA A 20 -14.93 14.65 -8.25
CA ALA A 20 -13.70 15.19 -7.67
C ALA A 20 -13.67 15.05 -6.14
N LYS A 21 -14.80 15.30 -5.46
CA LYS A 21 -14.90 15.10 -4.02
C LYS A 21 -14.74 13.63 -3.64
N GLU A 22 -15.31 12.73 -4.43
CA GLU A 22 -15.25 11.29 -4.15
C GLU A 22 -13.85 10.72 -4.38
N ILE A 23 -13.13 11.11 -5.43
CA ILE A 23 -11.76 10.63 -5.65
C ILE A 23 -10.81 11.10 -4.55
N LEU A 24 -11.00 12.31 -4.01
CA LEU A 24 -10.25 12.80 -2.85
C LEU A 24 -10.57 12.00 -1.57
N ARG A 25 -11.84 11.67 -1.36
CA ARG A 25 -12.28 10.80 -0.24
C ARG A 25 -11.65 9.41 -0.33
N ILE A 26 -11.65 8.81 -1.52
CA ILE A 26 -11.04 7.50 -1.76
C ILE A 26 -9.53 7.55 -1.54
N ARG A 27 -8.85 8.60 -2.04
CA ARG A 27 -7.41 8.81 -1.79
C ARG A 27 -7.11 8.81 -0.29
N HIS A 28 -7.84 9.60 0.49
CA HIS A 28 -7.65 9.66 1.93
C HIS A 28 -7.91 8.30 2.60
N LEU A 29 -8.99 7.60 2.22
CA LEU A 29 -9.30 6.26 2.75
C LEU A 29 -8.16 5.26 2.49
N LEU A 30 -7.63 5.23 1.26
CA LEU A 30 -6.54 4.33 0.90
C LEU A 30 -5.26 4.65 1.67
N THR A 31 -4.90 5.92 1.81
CA THR A 31 -3.76 6.34 2.64
C THR A 31 -3.89 5.83 4.08
N ASN A 32 -5.07 5.94 4.70
CA ASN A 32 -5.31 5.43 6.05
C ASN A 32 -5.17 3.89 6.13
N ILE A 33 -5.63 3.17 5.11
CA ILE A 33 -5.47 1.70 5.05
C ILE A 33 -3.99 1.34 5.00
N TYR A 34 -3.21 2.01 4.15
CA TYR A 34 -1.77 1.82 4.09
C TYR A 34 -1.11 2.13 5.43
N GLN A 35 -1.41 3.27 6.06
CA GLN A 35 -0.87 3.61 7.37
C GLN A 35 -1.19 2.52 8.40
N ARG A 36 -2.44 2.05 8.45
CA ARG A 36 -2.87 1.06 9.46
C ARG A 36 -2.12 -0.27 9.34
N HIS A 37 -1.85 -0.70 8.10
CA HIS A 37 -1.31 -2.03 7.83
C HIS A 37 0.20 -2.05 7.62
N CYS A 38 0.80 -0.91 7.30
CA CYS A 38 2.19 -0.81 6.87
C CYS A 38 2.95 0.28 7.66
N ALA A 39 2.45 0.65 8.84
CA ALA A 39 3.17 1.51 9.78
C ALA A 39 4.47 0.83 10.23
N LYS A 40 5.52 1.63 10.37
CA LYS A 40 6.78 1.14 10.94
C LYS A 40 6.71 1.10 12.45
N GLU A 41 7.50 0.21 13.05
CA GLU A 41 7.64 0.18 14.51
C GLU A 41 8.12 1.55 15.04
N GLY A 42 7.41 2.10 16.03
CA GLY A 42 7.69 3.42 16.59
C GLY A 42 7.23 4.62 15.74
N GLU A 43 6.63 4.40 14.57
CA GLU A 43 6.06 5.47 13.73
C GLU A 43 4.70 5.92 14.29
N THR A 44 4.52 7.22 14.46
CA THR A 44 3.21 7.77 14.85
C THR A 44 2.25 7.75 13.66
N GLU A 45 0.94 7.73 13.92
CA GLU A 45 -0.09 7.77 12.86
C GLU A 45 0.09 8.96 11.92
N ALA A 46 0.37 10.15 12.46
CA ALA A 46 0.58 11.36 11.66
C ALA A 46 1.79 11.24 10.72
N GLN A 47 2.92 10.70 11.21
CA GLN A 47 4.11 10.47 10.39
C GLN A 47 3.86 9.45 9.29
N GLY A 48 3.13 8.37 9.62
CA GLY A 48 2.74 7.35 8.65
C GLY A 48 1.86 7.92 7.55
N LEU A 49 0.82 8.69 7.91
CA LEU A 49 -0.05 9.36 6.93
C LEU A 49 0.75 10.28 5.99
N GLU A 50 1.61 11.15 6.52
CA GLU A 50 2.44 12.05 5.71
C GLU A 50 3.34 11.27 4.73
N ARG A 51 3.98 10.20 5.22
CA ARG A 51 4.84 9.34 4.40
C ARG A 51 4.06 8.67 3.27
N PHE A 52 2.89 8.11 3.56
CA PHE A 52 2.06 7.47 2.54
C PHE A 52 1.45 8.46 1.56
N GLU A 53 1.04 9.66 1.99
CA GLU A 53 0.53 10.70 1.10
C GLU A 53 1.56 11.11 0.05
N LYS A 54 2.82 11.29 0.46
CA LYS A 54 3.92 11.62 -0.44
C LYS A 54 4.25 10.46 -1.38
N ALA A 55 4.27 9.25 -0.86
CA ALA A 55 4.62 8.05 -1.61
C ALA A 55 3.56 7.66 -2.66
N LEU A 56 2.29 7.94 -2.39
CA LEU A 56 1.18 7.61 -3.29
C LEU A 56 0.94 8.68 -4.37
N GLU A 57 1.54 9.86 -4.29
CA GLU A 57 1.22 10.96 -5.22
C GLU A 57 1.50 10.63 -6.70
N ARG A 58 2.48 9.76 -6.96
CA ARG A 58 2.83 9.24 -8.28
C ARG A 58 3.03 7.73 -8.18
N ASP A 59 3.28 7.10 -9.32
CA ASP A 59 3.73 5.72 -9.35
C ASP A 59 5.06 5.61 -8.60
N TYR A 60 5.03 4.90 -7.47
CA TYR A 60 6.23 4.59 -6.70
C TYR A 60 6.56 3.11 -6.81
N TYR A 61 7.54 2.81 -7.66
CA TYR A 61 8.08 1.47 -7.83
C TYR A 61 9.10 1.18 -6.73
N MET A 62 9.06 -0.06 -6.24
CA MET A 62 9.94 -0.55 -5.20
C MET A 62 10.41 -1.95 -5.59
N THR A 63 11.68 -2.23 -5.40
CA THR A 63 12.23 -3.58 -5.28
C THR A 63 11.63 -4.28 -4.05
N ALA A 64 11.84 -5.60 -3.94
CA ALA A 64 11.41 -6.34 -2.75
C ALA A 64 12.07 -5.79 -1.46
N GLN A 65 13.35 -5.41 -1.55
CA GLN A 65 14.09 -4.83 -0.42
C GLN A 65 13.53 -3.47 -0.01
N GLU A 66 13.27 -2.57 -0.96
CA GLU A 66 12.65 -1.28 -0.67
C GLU A 66 11.23 -1.45 -0.11
N ALA A 67 10.46 -2.44 -0.59
CA ALA A 67 9.12 -2.71 -0.06
C ALA A 67 9.15 -3.21 1.40
N LEU A 68 10.13 -4.05 1.75
CA LEU A 68 10.40 -4.49 3.12
C LEU A 68 10.76 -3.29 4.01
N GLU A 69 11.74 -2.50 3.57
CA GLU A 69 12.18 -1.30 4.29
C GLU A 69 11.09 -0.24 4.41
N PHE A 70 10.15 -0.16 3.45
CA PHE A 70 9.01 0.74 3.50
C PHE A 70 7.90 0.26 4.44
N GLY A 71 7.90 -1.03 4.81
CA GLY A 71 6.89 -1.67 5.66
C GLY A 71 5.69 -2.25 4.90
N ILE A 72 5.78 -2.43 3.58
CA ILE A 72 4.70 -3.03 2.77
C ILE A 72 4.62 -4.55 2.98
N ILE A 73 5.75 -5.19 3.29
CA ILE A 73 5.88 -6.64 3.48
C ILE A 73 6.75 -6.92 4.70
N ASP A 74 6.63 -8.13 5.27
CA ASP A 74 7.35 -8.53 6.49
C ASP A 74 8.64 -9.32 6.22
N GLY A 75 8.83 -9.82 5.00
CA GLY A 75 10.02 -10.60 4.65
C GLY A 75 10.10 -10.96 3.17
N ILE A 76 11.28 -11.41 2.76
CA ILE A 76 11.58 -11.83 1.39
C ILE A 76 12.01 -13.30 1.41
N LEU A 77 11.30 -14.16 0.68
CA LEU A 77 11.63 -15.58 0.55
C LEU A 77 12.45 -15.81 -0.72
N GLU A 78 13.72 -16.20 -0.57
CA GLU A 78 14.57 -16.55 -1.74
C GLU A 78 14.33 -17.97 -2.25
N LYS A 79 13.94 -18.88 -1.36
CA LYS A 79 13.65 -20.28 -1.66
C LYS A 79 12.40 -20.70 -0.90
N ARG A 80 11.67 -21.68 -1.46
CA ARG A 80 10.54 -22.28 -0.77
C ARG A 80 11.02 -22.88 0.57
N PRO A 81 10.44 -22.50 1.71
CA PRO A 81 10.78 -23.15 2.97
C PRO A 81 10.43 -24.64 2.90
N PRO A 82 11.23 -25.52 3.52
CA PRO A 82 10.89 -26.94 3.62
C PRO A 82 9.48 -27.08 4.21
N PHE A 83 8.66 -27.96 3.63
CA PHE A 83 7.35 -28.24 4.20
C PHE A 83 7.55 -28.95 5.54
N GLU A 84 6.98 -28.43 6.63
CA GLU A 84 7.09 -29.04 7.98
C GLU A 84 6.46 -30.44 8.09
N GLY A 85 5.97 -31.02 6.99
CA GLY A 85 5.43 -32.38 6.89
C GLY A 85 6.38 -33.43 6.29
N ASP A 86 7.61 -33.10 5.90
CA ASP A 86 8.54 -34.05 5.26
C ASP A 86 9.39 -34.86 6.26
N SER A 87 8.81 -35.22 7.40
CA SER A 87 9.36 -36.23 8.32
C SER A 87 8.88 -37.66 8.01
N PHE A 88 8.36 -37.91 6.80
CA PHE A 88 8.09 -39.27 6.34
C PHE A 88 9.37 -39.90 5.77
N SER A 89 10.19 -40.43 6.68
CA SER A 89 11.16 -41.48 6.37
C SER A 89 10.41 -42.79 6.07
N GLY A 90 9.83 -42.88 4.86
CA GLY A 90 9.38 -44.15 4.30
C GLY A 90 10.56 -44.97 3.76
N PRO A 91 10.42 -46.30 3.66
CA PRO A 91 11.48 -47.31 3.75
C PRO A 91 12.59 -47.22 2.70
#